data_AF-A0A137SSJ2-F1
#
_entry.id   AF-A0A137SSJ2-F1
#
_cell.length_a   1.000
_cell.length_b   1.000
_cell.length_c   1.000
_cell.angle_alpha   90.00
_cell.angle_beta   90.00
_cell.angle_gamma   90.00
#
_symmetry.space_group_name_H-M   'P 1'
#
loop_
_entity.id
_entity.type
_entity.pdbx_description
1 polymer ?
#
loop_
_entity_poly.entity_id
_entity_poly.type
_entity_poly.pdbx_seq_one_letter_code
_entity_poly.pdbx_strand_id
1 'polypeptide(L)'
;INGTIAQFSCKLSVTKAIWDAKGNRAKGRSKEANEVNFALDNIKAQIAKHYQRLSDREAFVTAEMVRNAYQGIGTEYETLLRAFDKENAAFAQRVGKDRAVRTYRKYLTVRKYVAEFIKFQYKRSDMSMNELTEEFIRDFCLYLKNVIGLTQSTIWIYSIPLKHIVTAAHYNGKIQRNPFAMYHVAPDHKEREFLTEEELDIFAGIELENPNFAFARDLFMFGCWTGISFVDIKNLTEDNVAIISGSPWIVSQRQKTVQVPKRSAIKE
;
A
#
# COMPACT_ATOMS: atom_id res chain seq x y z
N ILE A 1 -5.05 31.62 11.15
CA ILE A 1 -3.70 31.60 10.50
C ILE A 1 -3.92 31.93 9.03
N ASN A 2 -3.27 32.98 8.49
CA ASN A 2 -3.44 33.41 7.09
C ASN A 2 -4.91 33.56 6.67
N GLY A 3 -5.74 34.21 7.50
CA GLY A 3 -7.17 34.40 7.26
C GLY A 3 -8.08 33.19 7.53
N THR A 4 -7.52 31.99 7.77
CA THR A 4 -8.31 30.78 8.08
C THR A 4 -8.55 30.60 9.59
N ILE A 5 -9.73 30.08 9.94
CA ILE A 5 -10.18 29.81 11.31
C ILE A 5 -10.57 28.33 11.41
N ALA A 6 -10.11 27.65 12.48
CA ALA A 6 -10.53 26.31 12.84
C ALA A 6 -10.89 26.30 14.33
N GLN A 7 -11.99 25.62 14.70
CA GLN A 7 -12.54 25.63 16.06
C GLN A 7 -12.56 24.23 16.65
N PHE A 8 -12.42 24.14 17.98
CA PHE A 8 -12.59 22.91 18.76
C PHE A 8 -13.02 23.23 20.20
N SER A 9 -13.63 22.27 20.89
CA SER A 9 -14.03 22.43 22.29
C SER A 9 -12.86 22.16 23.24
N CYS A 10 -12.67 23.04 24.22
CA CYS A 10 -11.69 22.86 25.30
C CYS A 10 -12.15 21.85 26.37
N LYS A 11 -13.42 21.39 26.32
CA LYS A 11 -14.05 20.52 27.34
C LYS A 11 -14.00 21.10 28.77
N LEU A 12 -13.95 22.43 28.88
CA LEU A 12 -14.04 23.18 30.13
C LEU A 12 -15.40 23.85 30.21
N SER A 13 -15.97 23.91 31.40
CA SER A 13 -17.25 24.56 31.68
C SER A 13 -17.06 25.59 32.78
N VAL A 14 -17.72 26.73 32.64
CA VAL A 14 -17.66 27.83 33.61
C VAL A 14 -19.00 28.57 33.63
N THR A 15 -19.40 29.08 34.79
CA THR A 15 -20.65 29.85 34.88
C THR A 15 -20.55 31.18 34.13
N LYS A 16 -21.64 31.59 33.47
CA LYS A 16 -21.70 32.84 32.70
C LYS A 16 -21.37 34.07 33.54
N ALA A 17 -21.67 34.02 34.84
CA ALA A 17 -21.41 35.10 35.78
C ALA A 17 -19.91 35.41 35.92
N ILE A 18 -19.03 34.42 35.75
CA ILE A 18 -17.58 34.57 35.93
C ILE A 18 -16.78 34.45 34.63
N TRP A 19 -17.43 34.40 33.46
CA TRP A 19 -16.74 34.43 32.17
C TRP A 19 -16.59 35.86 31.63
N ASP A 20 -15.41 36.21 31.15
CA ASP A 20 -15.13 37.43 30.38
C ASP A 20 -14.89 37.07 28.91
N ALA A 21 -15.87 37.42 28.07
CA ALA A 21 -15.82 37.15 26.63
C ALA A 21 -14.80 38.02 25.89
N LYS A 22 -14.49 39.23 26.36
CA LYS A 22 -13.46 40.08 25.74
C LYS A 22 -12.07 39.54 26.05
N GLY A 23 -11.84 39.16 27.30
CA GLY A 23 -10.58 38.57 27.74
C GLY A 23 -10.36 37.12 27.33
N ASN A 24 -11.41 36.39 26.92
CA ASN A 24 -11.42 34.94 26.73
C ASN A 24 -10.90 34.18 27.97
N ARG A 25 -11.35 34.60 29.16
CA ARG A 25 -10.87 34.13 30.47
C ARG A 25 -11.98 34.17 31.52
N ALA A 26 -11.82 33.40 32.59
CA ALA A 26 -12.64 33.55 33.78
C ALA A 26 -12.17 34.78 34.60
N LYS A 27 -13.10 35.61 35.07
CA LYS A 27 -12.85 36.79 35.91
C LYS A 27 -12.94 36.44 37.40
N GLY A 28 -12.19 37.18 38.21
CA GLY A 28 -12.11 36.98 39.66
C GLY A 28 -10.91 36.15 40.10
N ARG A 29 -10.83 35.87 41.40
CA ARG A 29 -9.73 35.12 42.06
C ARG A 29 -10.20 33.80 42.69
N SER A 30 -11.38 33.31 42.31
CA SER A 30 -11.88 32.04 42.83
C SER A 30 -10.99 30.88 42.37
N LYS A 31 -11.02 29.78 43.13
CA LYS A 31 -10.30 28.55 42.76
C LYS A 31 -10.71 28.06 41.36
N GLU A 32 -12.02 28.04 41.08
CA GLU A 32 -12.58 27.69 39.77
C GLU A 32 -12.04 28.60 38.64
N ALA A 33 -12.02 29.92 38.85
CA ALA A 33 -11.51 30.86 37.85
C ALA A 33 -10.01 30.64 37.56
N ASN A 34 -9.22 30.37 38.59
CA ASN A 34 -7.79 30.08 38.44
C ASN A 34 -7.54 28.76 37.71
N GLU A 35 -8.29 27.70 38.05
CA GLU A 35 -8.18 26.38 37.41
C GLU A 35 -8.55 26.43 35.91
N VAL A 36 -9.67 27.07 35.57
CA VAL A 36 -10.10 27.25 34.18
C VAL A 36 -9.08 28.06 33.40
N ASN A 37 -8.61 29.18 33.96
CA ASN A 37 -7.61 30.03 33.30
C ASN A 37 -6.27 29.31 33.08
N PHE A 38 -5.80 28.56 34.07
CA PHE A 38 -4.59 27.76 33.95
C PHE A 38 -4.71 26.71 32.84
N ALA A 39 -5.85 26.01 32.77
CA ALA A 39 -6.12 25.05 31.70
C ALA A 39 -6.14 25.73 30.32
N LEU A 40 -6.80 26.89 30.19
CA LEU A 40 -6.83 27.67 28.94
C LEU A 40 -5.43 28.13 28.51
N ASP A 41 -4.59 28.57 29.46
CA ASP A 41 -3.21 28.98 29.19
C ASP A 41 -2.36 27.81 28.72
N ASN A 42 -2.51 26.63 29.35
CA ASN A 42 -1.83 25.42 28.91
C ASN A 42 -2.28 25.01 27.49
N ILE A 43 -3.58 25.09 27.18
CA ILE A 43 -4.09 24.83 25.82
C ILE A 43 -3.45 25.79 24.81
N LYS A 44 -3.41 27.09 25.10
CA LYS A 44 -2.77 28.09 24.22
C LYS A 44 -1.28 27.79 24.01
N ALA A 45 -0.56 27.44 25.07
CA ALA A 45 0.86 27.10 25.00
C ALA A 45 1.11 25.87 24.12
N GLN A 46 0.28 24.83 24.24
CA GLN A 46 0.40 23.64 23.38
C GLN A 46 0.10 23.96 21.92
N ILE A 47 -0.97 24.72 21.63
CA ILE A 47 -1.29 25.18 20.26
C ILE A 47 -0.11 25.94 19.66
N ALA A 48 0.49 26.88 20.41
CA ALA A 48 1.66 27.64 19.96
C ALA A 48 2.85 26.73 19.65
N LYS A 49 3.10 25.72 20.49
CA LYS A 49 4.15 24.72 20.27
C LYS A 49 3.90 23.88 18.99
N HIS A 50 2.67 23.45 18.76
CA HIS A 50 2.30 22.74 17.52
C HIS A 50 2.44 23.61 16.28
N TYR A 51 2.01 24.88 16.36
CA TYR A 51 2.17 25.85 15.29
C TYR A 51 3.65 26.05 14.94
N GLN A 52 4.51 26.29 15.94
CA GLN A 52 5.95 26.47 15.71
C GLN A 52 6.55 25.26 15.02
N ARG A 53 6.28 24.06 15.54
CA ARG A 53 6.77 22.81 14.95
C ARG A 53 6.33 22.60 13.49
N LEU A 54 5.11 23.01 13.14
CA LEU A 54 4.61 22.95 11.77
C LEU A 54 5.27 24.02 10.90
N SER A 55 5.41 25.24 11.40
CA SER A 55 6.05 26.35 10.71
C SER A 55 7.53 26.09 10.40
N ASP A 56 8.22 25.35 11.26
CA ASP A 56 9.63 24.99 11.06
C ASP A 56 9.82 23.90 9.98
N ARG A 57 8.75 23.15 9.63
CA ARG A 57 8.83 21.97 8.75
C ARG A 57 8.12 22.14 7.41
N GLU A 58 7.03 22.90 7.39
CA GLU A 58 6.13 23.01 6.25
C GLU A 58 6.24 24.42 5.65
N ALA A 59 6.26 24.53 4.32
CA ALA A 59 6.28 25.82 3.63
C ALA A 59 4.98 26.64 3.83
N PHE A 60 3.90 25.97 4.24
CA PHE A 60 2.60 26.61 4.48
C PHE A 60 1.88 25.96 5.66
N VAL A 61 1.31 26.78 6.54
CA VAL A 61 0.58 26.33 7.74
C VAL A 61 -0.83 26.91 7.73
N THR A 62 -1.84 26.05 7.91
CA THR A 62 -3.25 26.45 8.06
C THR A 62 -3.74 26.31 9.51
N ALA A 63 -4.84 26.98 9.85
CA ALA A 63 -5.47 26.81 11.16
C ALA A 63 -5.94 25.36 11.41
N GLU A 64 -6.34 24.66 10.36
CA GLU A 64 -6.75 23.26 10.44
C GLU A 64 -5.59 22.31 10.75
N MET A 65 -4.42 22.53 10.15
CA MET A 65 -3.21 21.74 10.45
C MET A 65 -2.82 21.84 11.92
N VAL A 66 -2.86 23.05 12.49
CA VAL A 66 -2.54 23.26 13.91
C VAL A 66 -3.58 22.62 14.82
N ARG A 67 -4.88 22.78 14.50
CA ARG A 67 -5.97 22.11 15.24
C ARG A 67 -5.77 20.60 15.24
N ASN A 68 -5.54 20.03 14.06
CA ASN A 68 -5.36 18.59 13.87
C ASN A 68 -4.16 18.07 14.67
N ALA A 69 -3.02 18.76 14.60
CA ALA A 69 -1.84 18.42 15.37
C ALA A 69 -2.08 18.46 16.90
N TYR A 70 -2.81 19.48 17.39
CA TYR A 70 -3.17 19.59 18.80
C TYR A 70 -4.16 18.50 19.26
N GLN A 71 -5.14 18.16 18.42
CA GLN A 71 -6.14 17.13 18.72
C GLN A 71 -5.65 15.70 18.45
N GLY A 72 -4.42 15.53 17.94
CA GLY A 72 -3.89 14.23 17.51
C GLY A 72 -4.60 13.65 16.29
N ILE A 73 -5.28 14.48 15.49
CA ILE A 73 -5.92 14.09 14.25
C ILE A 73 -4.85 14.09 13.16
N GLY A 74 -4.54 12.90 12.63
CA GLY A 74 -3.54 12.75 11.59
C GLY A 74 -3.81 13.59 10.34
N THR A 75 -2.77 14.13 9.69
CA THR A 75 -2.76 14.40 8.24
C THR A 75 -2.82 13.08 7.44
N GLU A 76 -3.01 13.15 6.11
CA GLU A 76 -3.17 11.95 5.25
C GLU A 76 -2.02 10.94 5.34
N TYR A 77 -0.81 11.38 5.69
CA TYR A 77 0.38 10.53 5.84
C TYR A 77 0.87 10.40 7.29
N GLU A 78 0.11 10.89 8.27
CA GLU A 78 0.51 10.77 9.67
C GLU A 78 0.37 9.35 10.21
N THR A 79 -0.60 8.59 9.67
CA THR A 79 -0.85 7.21 10.07
C THR A 79 -0.64 6.23 8.93
N LEU A 80 -0.23 5.01 9.28
CA LEU A 80 0.10 3.95 8.32
C LEU A 80 -1.10 3.60 7.47
N LEU A 81 -2.28 3.43 8.09
CA LEU A 81 -3.44 2.97 7.36
C LEU A 81 -4.03 4.03 6.43
N ARG A 82 -3.97 5.32 6.79
CA ARG A 82 -4.39 6.42 5.90
C ARG A 82 -3.47 6.56 4.68
N ALA A 83 -2.17 6.39 4.86
CA ALA A 83 -1.23 6.38 3.73
C ALA A 83 -1.53 5.22 2.77
N PHE A 84 -1.85 4.04 3.32
CA PHE A 84 -2.32 2.90 2.52
C PHE A 84 -3.59 3.25 1.73
N ASP A 85 -4.59 3.85 2.37
CA ASP A 85 -5.87 4.18 1.74
C ASP A 85 -5.68 5.21 0.61
N LYS A 86 -4.83 6.22 0.82
CA LYS A 86 -4.46 7.19 -0.22
C LYS A 86 -3.75 6.56 -1.42
N GLU A 87 -2.74 5.74 -1.17
CA GLU A 87 -2.02 5.06 -2.25
C GLU A 87 -2.93 4.07 -2.99
N ASN A 88 -3.84 3.38 -2.28
CA ASN A 88 -4.83 2.51 -2.90
C ASN A 88 -5.81 3.30 -3.79
N ALA A 89 -6.27 4.47 -3.35
CA ALA A 89 -7.13 5.34 -4.15
C ALA A 89 -6.43 5.81 -5.45
N ALA A 90 -5.16 6.23 -5.34
CA ALA A 90 -4.35 6.59 -6.51
C ALA A 90 -4.09 5.38 -7.43
N PHE A 91 -3.83 4.20 -6.86
CA PHE A 91 -3.63 2.97 -7.59
C PHE A 91 -4.90 2.59 -8.37
N ALA A 92 -6.08 2.72 -7.77
CA ALA A 92 -7.36 2.39 -8.37
C ALA A 92 -7.62 3.19 -9.67
N GLN A 93 -7.28 4.47 -9.70
CA GLN A 93 -7.44 5.35 -10.88
C GLN A 93 -6.57 4.94 -12.09
N ARG A 94 -5.55 4.12 -11.83
CA ARG A 94 -4.56 3.61 -12.79
C ARG A 94 -4.82 2.16 -13.21
N VAL A 95 -5.77 1.49 -12.56
CA VAL A 95 -6.14 0.12 -12.90
C VAL A 95 -6.71 0.07 -14.31
N GLY A 96 -6.22 -0.86 -15.13
CA GLY A 96 -6.62 -1.01 -16.53
C GLY A 96 -5.92 -0.03 -17.49
N LYS A 97 -5.14 0.93 -16.97
CA LYS A 97 -4.27 1.80 -17.78
C LYS A 97 -2.84 1.25 -17.75
N ASP A 98 -2.15 1.49 -16.65
CA ASP A 98 -0.75 1.09 -16.45
C ASP A 98 -0.56 0.21 -15.20
N ARG A 99 -1.65 -0.10 -14.50
CA ARG A 99 -1.65 -1.01 -13.35
C ARG A 99 -2.61 -2.19 -13.54
N ALA A 100 -2.16 -3.37 -13.17
CA ALA A 100 -2.98 -4.58 -13.22
C ALA A 100 -3.94 -4.67 -12.02
N VAL A 101 -5.19 -5.10 -12.28
CA VAL A 101 -6.23 -5.34 -11.25
C VAL A 101 -5.73 -6.31 -10.16
N ARG A 102 -5.00 -7.36 -10.55
CA ARG A 102 -4.43 -8.35 -9.61
C ARG A 102 -3.47 -7.70 -8.61
N THR A 103 -2.67 -6.75 -9.06
CA THR A 103 -1.76 -6.01 -8.18
C THR A 103 -2.54 -5.11 -7.24
N TYR A 104 -3.59 -4.43 -7.71
CA TYR A 104 -4.47 -3.62 -6.85
C TYR A 104 -5.13 -4.46 -5.74
N ARG A 105 -5.70 -5.62 -6.09
CA ARG A 105 -6.31 -6.54 -5.11
C ARG A 105 -5.30 -6.97 -4.03
N LYS A 106 -4.06 -7.23 -4.42
CA LYS A 106 -2.98 -7.52 -3.46
C LYS A 106 -2.79 -6.37 -2.46
N TYR A 107 -2.76 -5.12 -2.92
CA TYR A 107 -2.61 -3.95 -2.04
C TYR A 107 -3.78 -3.82 -1.06
N LEU A 108 -5.02 -4.05 -1.50
CA LEU A 108 -6.19 -4.08 -0.63
C LEU A 108 -6.09 -5.20 0.44
N THR A 109 -5.68 -6.40 0.03
CA THR A 109 -5.47 -7.53 0.95
C THR A 109 -4.41 -7.22 2.00
N VAL A 110 -3.26 -6.68 1.59
CA VAL A 110 -2.20 -6.30 2.54
C VAL A 110 -2.68 -5.20 3.49
N ARG A 111 -3.38 -4.18 2.99
CA ARG A 111 -3.96 -3.12 3.83
C ARG A 111 -4.87 -3.69 4.90
N LYS A 112 -5.73 -4.66 4.54
CA LYS A 112 -6.61 -5.37 5.49
C LYS A 112 -5.79 -6.08 6.56
N TYR A 113 -4.80 -6.88 6.17
CA TYR A 113 -3.97 -7.60 7.13
C TYR A 113 -3.14 -6.69 8.03
N VAL A 114 -2.65 -5.56 7.53
CA VAL A 114 -1.96 -4.57 8.37
C VAL A 114 -2.93 -4.00 9.42
N ALA A 115 -4.19 -3.72 9.06
CA ALA A 115 -5.19 -3.24 10.02
C ALA A 115 -5.52 -4.29 11.09
N GLU A 116 -5.69 -5.54 10.69
CA GLU A 116 -5.96 -6.66 11.59
C GLU A 116 -4.77 -6.91 12.52
N PHE A 117 -3.54 -6.86 11.99
CA PHE A 117 -2.31 -6.95 12.77
C PHE A 117 -2.19 -5.82 13.80
N ILE A 118 -2.44 -4.56 13.42
CA ILE A 118 -2.36 -3.43 14.35
C ILE A 118 -3.36 -3.61 15.52
N LYS A 119 -4.58 -4.05 15.21
CA LYS A 119 -5.59 -4.36 16.23
C LYS A 119 -5.18 -5.56 17.10
N PHE A 120 -4.60 -6.59 16.50
CA PHE A 120 -4.18 -7.80 17.21
C PHE A 120 -3.03 -7.53 18.18
N GLN A 121 -1.95 -6.90 17.70
CA GLN A 121 -0.70 -6.73 18.43
C GLN A 121 -0.72 -5.51 19.35
N TYR A 122 -1.17 -4.36 18.85
CA TYR A 122 -1.07 -3.08 19.55
C TYR A 122 -2.37 -2.64 20.21
N LYS A 123 -3.48 -3.34 19.97
CA LYS A 123 -4.84 -2.99 20.44
C LYS A 123 -5.27 -1.57 20.04
N ARG A 124 -4.78 -1.10 18.89
CA ARG A 124 -5.10 0.21 18.31
C ARG A 124 -5.87 0.05 17.00
N SER A 125 -6.52 1.13 16.56
CA SER A 125 -7.17 1.17 15.25
C SER A 125 -6.22 1.51 14.10
N ASP A 126 -5.10 2.18 14.40
CA ASP A 126 -4.07 2.65 13.46
C ASP A 126 -2.76 2.93 14.23
N MET A 127 -1.68 3.26 13.53
CA MET A 127 -0.41 3.69 14.13
C MET A 127 0.22 4.84 13.36
N SER A 128 0.97 5.69 14.06
CA SER A 128 1.71 6.76 13.39
C SER A 128 2.87 6.21 12.57
N MET A 129 3.12 6.79 11.40
CA MET A 129 4.29 6.47 10.57
C MET A 129 5.62 6.67 11.31
N ASN A 130 5.68 7.62 12.25
CA ASN A 130 6.89 7.90 13.03
C ASN A 130 7.17 6.87 14.14
N GLU A 131 6.17 6.06 14.51
CA GLU A 131 6.31 4.99 15.50
C GLU A 131 6.82 3.68 14.86
N LEU A 132 6.87 3.59 13.53
CA LEU A 132 7.29 2.39 12.83
C LEU A 132 8.79 2.13 13.00
N THR A 133 9.11 0.88 13.34
CA THR A 133 10.47 0.35 13.49
C THR A 133 10.67 -0.86 12.57
N GLU A 134 11.91 -1.31 12.39
CA GLU A 134 12.16 -2.54 11.63
C GLU A 134 11.46 -3.77 12.26
N GLU A 135 11.30 -3.79 13.59
CA GLU A 135 10.56 -4.84 14.30
C GLU A 135 9.10 -4.92 13.85
N PHE A 136 8.45 -3.79 13.55
CA PHE A 136 7.06 -3.79 13.08
C PHE A 136 6.85 -4.68 11.86
N ILE A 137 7.73 -4.61 10.85
CA ILE A 137 7.59 -5.41 9.64
C ILE A 137 7.99 -6.88 9.88
N ARG A 138 8.91 -7.15 10.81
CA ARG A 138 9.24 -8.51 11.26
C ARG A 138 8.04 -9.16 11.95
N ASP A 139 7.45 -8.46 12.92
CA ASP A 139 6.28 -8.91 13.67
C ASP A 139 5.05 -9.06 12.76
N PHE A 140 4.87 -8.16 11.79
CA PHE A 140 3.82 -8.31 10.78
C PHE A 140 4.00 -9.61 9.99
N CYS A 141 5.22 -9.94 9.57
CA CYS A 141 5.46 -11.19 8.84
C CYS A 141 5.28 -12.43 9.71
N LEU A 142 5.65 -12.37 11.00
CA LEU A 142 5.37 -13.43 11.97
C LEU A 142 3.87 -13.60 12.20
N TYR A 143 3.11 -12.50 12.27
CA TYR A 143 1.65 -12.54 12.34
C TYR A 143 1.04 -13.22 11.11
N LEU A 144 1.48 -12.85 9.90
CA LEU A 144 1.02 -13.51 8.67
C LEU A 144 1.35 -15.01 8.66
N LYS A 145 2.49 -15.41 9.22
CA LYS A 145 2.89 -16.82 9.32
C LYS A 145 2.07 -17.60 10.34
N ASN A 146 2.02 -17.10 11.57
CA ASN A 146 1.57 -17.88 12.73
C ASN A 146 0.08 -17.71 13.03
N VAL A 147 -0.49 -16.55 12.69
CA VAL A 147 -1.91 -16.24 12.97
C VAL A 147 -2.76 -16.43 11.73
N ILE A 148 -2.31 -15.92 10.57
CA ILE A 148 -3.05 -16.08 9.31
C ILE A 148 -2.74 -17.43 8.63
N GLY A 149 -1.60 -18.05 8.92
CA GLY A 149 -1.21 -19.35 8.34
C GLY A 149 -0.71 -19.28 6.89
N LEU A 150 -0.12 -18.15 6.48
CA LEU A 150 0.36 -17.98 5.11
C LEU A 150 1.71 -18.68 4.85
N THR A 151 1.92 -19.05 3.58
CA THR A 151 3.20 -19.59 3.11
C THR A 151 4.28 -18.52 3.04
N GLN A 152 5.55 -18.91 3.15
CA GLN A 152 6.69 -17.97 3.14
C GLN A 152 6.74 -17.12 1.85
N SER A 153 6.48 -17.72 0.69
CA SER A 153 6.42 -17.00 -0.58
C SER A 153 5.30 -15.94 -0.59
N THR A 154 4.16 -16.23 0.04
CA THR A 154 3.05 -15.26 0.14
C THR A 154 3.39 -14.12 1.10
N ILE A 155 4.02 -14.43 2.23
CA ILE A 155 4.49 -13.44 3.21
C ILE A 155 5.47 -12.47 2.55
N TRP A 156 6.43 -12.99 1.78
CA TRP A 156 7.34 -12.16 0.98
C TRP A 156 6.58 -11.24 0.01
N ILE A 157 5.60 -11.77 -0.74
CA ILE A 157 4.78 -10.97 -1.66
C ILE A 157 3.98 -9.88 -0.93
N TYR A 158 3.54 -10.15 0.29
CA TYR A 158 2.71 -9.25 1.11
C TYR A 158 3.52 -8.23 1.91
N SER A 159 4.81 -8.47 2.16
CA SER A 159 5.69 -7.45 2.74
C SER A 159 6.00 -6.32 1.75
N ILE A 160 5.96 -6.59 0.44
CA ILE A 160 6.28 -5.62 -0.62
C ILE A 160 5.35 -4.38 -0.57
N PRO A 161 4.01 -4.48 -0.56
CA PRO A 161 3.15 -3.30 -0.46
C PRO A 161 3.40 -2.48 0.81
N LEU A 162 3.54 -3.14 1.97
CA LEU A 162 3.85 -2.43 3.23
C LEU A 162 5.18 -1.66 3.13
N LYS A 163 6.23 -2.31 2.61
CA LYS A 163 7.52 -1.66 2.38
C LYS A 163 7.40 -0.50 1.40
N HIS A 164 6.62 -0.66 0.33
CA HIS A 164 6.40 0.39 -0.66
C HIS A 164 5.70 1.62 -0.06
N ILE A 165 4.62 1.45 0.71
CA ILE A 165 3.89 2.57 1.35
C ILE A 165 4.83 3.39 2.26
N VAL A 166 5.59 2.72 3.12
CA VAL A 166 6.48 3.40 4.07
C VAL A 166 7.68 4.04 3.36
N THR A 167 8.20 3.39 2.31
CA THR A 167 9.28 3.94 1.48
C THR A 167 8.80 5.17 0.71
N ALA A 168 7.59 5.16 0.16
CA ALA A 168 7.00 6.30 -0.52
C ALA A 168 6.78 7.48 0.45
N ALA A 169 6.31 7.22 1.67
CA ALA A 169 6.20 8.24 2.70
C ALA A 169 7.56 8.90 3.02
N HIS A 170 8.63 8.11 3.06
CA HIS A 170 9.98 8.63 3.25
C HIS A 170 10.44 9.52 2.08
N TYR A 171 10.33 9.04 0.84
CA TYR A 171 10.75 9.82 -0.33
C TYR A 171 9.93 11.10 -0.54
N ASN A 172 8.68 11.11 -0.10
CA ASN A 172 7.82 12.30 -0.12
C ASN A 172 8.04 13.23 1.09
N GLY A 173 9.09 13.01 1.90
CA GLY A 173 9.44 13.84 3.05
C GLY A 173 8.48 13.74 4.24
N LYS A 174 7.56 12.77 4.26
CA LYS A 174 6.55 12.61 5.32
C LYS A 174 7.10 11.92 6.56
N ILE A 175 8.16 11.12 6.40
CA ILE A 175 8.98 10.60 7.49
C ILE A 175 10.46 10.84 7.23
N GLN A 176 11.22 11.17 8.28
CA GLN A 176 12.65 11.48 8.15
C GLN A 176 13.50 10.28 7.75
N ARG A 177 13.15 9.09 8.21
CA ARG A 177 13.88 7.84 7.93
C ARG A 177 12.94 6.75 7.46
N ASN A 178 13.42 5.87 6.58
CA ASN A 178 12.71 4.64 6.24
C ASN A 178 13.06 3.54 7.27
N PRO A 179 12.14 3.14 8.16
CA PRO A 179 12.42 2.13 9.18
C PRO A 179 12.59 0.72 8.62
N PHE A 180 12.23 0.48 7.36
CA PHE A 180 12.31 -0.84 6.71
C PHE A 180 13.45 -0.94 5.70
N ALA A 181 14.36 0.05 5.66
CA ALA A 181 15.44 0.09 4.68
C ALA A 181 16.30 -1.18 4.70
N MET A 182 16.68 -1.65 5.90
CA MET A 182 17.52 -2.84 6.10
C MET A 182 16.73 -4.15 6.17
N TYR A 183 15.39 -4.09 6.10
CA TYR A 183 14.56 -5.28 6.14
C TYR A 183 14.57 -6.01 4.80
N HIS A 184 15.02 -7.27 4.83
CA HIS A 184 15.05 -8.17 3.68
C HIS A 184 14.33 -9.47 4.02
N VAL A 185 13.40 -9.86 3.15
CA VAL A 185 12.77 -11.18 3.17
C VAL A 185 13.13 -11.84 1.87
N ALA A 186 13.68 -13.05 1.96
CA ALA A 186 13.87 -13.87 0.78
C ALA A 186 12.57 -14.63 0.48
N PRO A 187 12.17 -14.76 -0.79
CA PRO A 187 11.19 -15.75 -1.16
C PRO A 187 11.74 -17.14 -0.84
N ASP A 188 10.86 -18.03 -0.42
CA ASP A 188 11.20 -19.44 -0.36
C ASP A 188 11.32 -19.99 -1.78
N HIS A 189 12.48 -20.57 -2.10
CA HIS A 189 12.74 -21.19 -3.40
C HIS A 189 12.27 -22.63 -3.34
N LYS A 190 11.03 -22.86 -3.80
CA LYS A 190 10.63 -24.22 -4.17
C LYS A 190 11.34 -24.60 -5.45
N GLU A 191 12.06 -25.72 -5.42
CA GLU A 191 12.49 -26.39 -6.65
C GLU A 191 11.26 -26.62 -7.52
N ARG A 192 11.37 -26.23 -8.78
CA ARG A 192 10.33 -26.49 -9.77
C ARG A 192 10.83 -27.64 -10.61
N GLU A 193 10.05 -28.70 -10.64
CA GLU A 193 10.20 -29.75 -11.64
C GLU A 193 9.92 -29.17 -13.03
N PHE A 194 10.60 -29.73 -14.03
CA PHE A 194 10.45 -29.38 -15.42
C PHE A 194 10.19 -30.65 -16.21
N LEU A 195 9.51 -30.51 -17.36
CA LEU A 195 9.31 -31.63 -18.28
C LEU A 195 10.52 -31.72 -19.21
N THR A 196 11.01 -32.94 -19.42
CA THR A 196 11.98 -33.24 -20.47
C THR A 196 11.32 -33.18 -21.85
N GLU A 197 12.12 -33.12 -22.91
CA GLU A 197 11.60 -33.19 -24.29
C GLU A 197 10.86 -34.51 -24.54
N GLU A 198 11.39 -35.62 -24.05
CA GLU A 198 10.75 -36.94 -24.13
C GLU A 198 9.39 -36.98 -23.41
N GLU A 199 9.29 -36.36 -22.23
CA GLU A 199 8.03 -36.27 -21.49
C GLU A 199 6.99 -35.38 -22.21
N LEU A 200 7.45 -34.31 -22.88
CA LEU A 200 6.61 -33.46 -23.70
C LEU A 200 6.09 -34.18 -24.93
N ASP A 201 6.91 -35.00 -25.60
CA ASP A 201 6.51 -35.79 -26.76
C ASP A 201 5.48 -36.87 -26.38
N ILE A 202 5.69 -37.55 -25.25
CA ILE A 202 4.71 -38.49 -24.69
C ILE A 202 3.39 -37.75 -24.41
N PHE A 203 3.46 -36.59 -23.77
CA PHE A 203 2.27 -35.80 -23.42
C PHE A 203 1.50 -35.31 -24.66
N ALA A 204 2.20 -34.92 -25.72
CA ALA A 204 1.60 -34.51 -26.99
C ALA A 204 0.83 -35.67 -27.66
N GLY A 205 1.33 -36.89 -27.55
CA GLY A 205 0.74 -38.09 -28.15
C GLY A 205 -0.47 -38.67 -27.41
N ILE A 206 -0.83 -38.18 -26.21
CA ILE A 206 -1.95 -38.73 -25.43
C ILE A 206 -3.27 -38.45 -26.14
N GLU A 207 -3.99 -39.49 -26.57
CA GLU A 207 -5.35 -39.35 -27.09
C GLU A 207 -6.34 -39.04 -25.95
N LEU A 208 -7.08 -37.94 -26.09
CA LEU A 208 -8.02 -37.47 -25.08
C LEU A 208 -9.43 -37.43 -25.69
N GLU A 209 -10.35 -38.23 -25.13
CA GLU A 209 -11.74 -38.29 -25.59
C GLU A 209 -12.49 -36.97 -25.40
N ASN A 210 -12.12 -36.19 -24.38
CA ASN A 210 -12.75 -34.90 -24.12
C ASN A 210 -12.11 -33.81 -24.99
N PRO A 211 -12.87 -33.15 -25.88
CA PRO A 211 -12.32 -32.14 -26.78
C PRO A 211 -11.76 -30.92 -26.03
N ASN A 212 -12.29 -30.57 -24.85
CA ASN A 212 -11.74 -29.48 -24.04
C ASN A 212 -10.37 -29.83 -23.44
N PHE A 213 -10.15 -31.11 -23.10
CA PHE A 213 -8.85 -31.56 -22.60
C PHE A 213 -7.82 -31.67 -23.73
N ALA A 214 -8.23 -32.16 -24.90
CA ALA A 214 -7.40 -32.12 -26.11
C ALA A 214 -6.97 -30.68 -26.43
N PHE A 215 -7.91 -29.74 -26.44
CA PHE A 215 -7.60 -28.32 -26.67
C PHE A 215 -6.68 -27.72 -25.59
N ALA A 216 -6.87 -28.08 -24.31
CA ALA A 216 -5.99 -27.63 -23.24
C ALA A 216 -4.56 -28.19 -23.38
N ARG A 217 -4.41 -29.46 -23.79
CA ARG A 217 -3.12 -30.07 -24.12
C ARG A 217 -2.46 -29.32 -25.27
N ASP A 218 -3.18 -29.03 -26.34
CA ASP A 218 -2.64 -28.36 -27.52
C ASP A 218 -2.17 -26.93 -27.18
N LEU A 219 -2.95 -26.18 -26.38
CA LEU A 219 -2.54 -24.88 -25.88
C LEU A 219 -1.29 -24.94 -24.99
N PHE A 220 -1.18 -25.98 -24.16
CA PHE A 220 0.00 -26.20 -23.32
C PHE A 220 1.24 -26.49 -24.18
N MET A 221 1.13 -27.40 -25.14
CA MET A 221 2.21 -27.76 -26.07
C MET A 221 2.67 -26.56 -26.90
N PHE A 222 1.72 -25.79 -27.43
CA PHE A 222 2.00 -24.54 -28.12
C PHE A 222 2.76 -23.56 -27.21
N GLY A 223 2.38 -23.45 -25.94
CA GLY A 223 3.09 -22.64 -24.95
C GLY A 223 4.52 -23.13 -24.67
N CYS A 224 4.75 -24.44 -24.62
CA CYS A 224 6.09 -25.02 -24.43
C CYS A 224 7.00 -24.74 -25.64
N TRP A 225 6.53 -24.93 -26.88
CA TRP A 225 7.34 -24.73 -28.08
C TRP A 225 7.62 -23.26 -28.41
N THR A 226 6.65 -22.38 -28.16
CA THR A 226 6.79 -20.94 -28.44
C THR A 226 7.37 -20.16 -27.25
N GLY A 227 7.30 -20.73 -26.04
CA GLY A 227 7.59 -20.08 -24.77
C GLY A 227 6.65 -18.92 -24.44
N ILE A 228 5.56 -18.72 -25.18
CA ILE A 228 4.62 -17.61 -24.97
C ILE A 228 3.82 -17.87 -23.69
N SER A 229 3.60 -16.84 -22.89
CA SER A 229 2.87 -17.03 -21.63
C SER A 229 1.38 -17.26 -21.91
N PHE A 230 0.70 -18.06 -21.09
CA PHE A 230 -0.72 -18.38 -21.27
C PHE A 230 -1.62 -17.16 -21.51
N VAL A 231 -1.38 -16.06 -20.77
CA VAL A 231 -2.17 -14.83 -20.93
C VAL A 231 -1.92 -14.16 -22.28
N ASP A 232 -0.70 -14.26 -22.80
CA ASP A 232 -0.35 -13.74 -24.12
C ASP A 232 -0.94 -14.65 -25.22
N ILE A 233 -0.88 -15.99 -25.07
CA ILE A 233 -1.52 -16.97 -25.98
C ILE A 233 -3.02 -16.67 -26.12
N LYS A 234 -3.70 -16.41 -25.00
CA LYS A 234 -5.13 -16.06 -24.99
C LYS A 234 -5.47 -14.82 -25.83
N ASN A 235 -4.53 -13.90 -25.99
CA ASN A 235 -4.72 -12.66 -26.74
C ASN A 235 -4.17 -12.75 -28.18
N LEU A 236 -3.62 -13.89 -28.61
CA LEU A 236 -3.11 -14.06 -29.96
C LEU A 236 -4.26 -14.10 -30.97
N THR A 237 -3.99 -13.50 -32.12
CA THR A 237 -4.84 -13.46 -33.30
C THR A 237 -4.00 -13.80 -34.53
N GLU A 238 -4.64 -14.09 -35.65
CA GLU A 238 -3.95 -14.37 -36.92
C GLU A 238 -3.07 -13.19 -37.37
N ASP A 239 -3.46 -11.96 -37.05
CA ASP A 239 -2.67 -10.74 -37.30
C ASP A 239 -1.32 -10.73 -36.59
N ASN A 240 -1.13 -11.58 -35.56
CA ASN A 240 0.14 -11.74 -34.87
C ASN A 240 1.09 -12.68 -35.59
N VAL A 241 0.69 -13.33 -36.69
CA VAL A 241 1.55 -14.20 -37.49
C VAL A 241 2.11 -13.43 -38.67
N ALA A 242 3.44 -13.34 -38.75
CA ALA A 242 4.15 -12.65 -39.82
C ALA A 242 5.15 -13.61 -40.49
N ILE A 243 5.27 -13.53 -41.82
CA ILE A 243 6.32 -14.24 -42.53
C ILE A 243 7.62 -13.43 -42.44
N ILE A 244 8.64 -14.01 -41.81
CA ILE A 244 9.97 -13.41 -41.69
C ILE A 244 10.97 -14.41 -42.24
N SER A 245 11.71 -14.00 -43.27
CA SER A 245 12.71 -14.84 -43.95
C SER A 245 12.14 -16.18 -44.47
N GLY A 246 10.88 -16.18 -44.94
CA GLY A 246 10.23 -17.36 -45.52
C GLY A 246 9.56 -18.31 -44.52
N SER A 247 9.67 -18.06 -43.21
CA SER A 247 9.02 -18.87 -42.17
C SER A 247 7.97 -18.06 -41.40
N PRO A 248 6.94 -18.71 -40.81
CA PRO A 248 5.95 -18.02 -40.00
C PRO A 248 6.47 -17.76 -38.58
N TRP A 249 6.27 -16.53 -38.10
CA TRP A 249 6.69 -16.06 -36.78
C TRP A 249 5.52 -15.44 -36.04
N ILE A 250 5.47 -15.68 -34.72
CA ILE A 250 4.53 -14.98 -33.84
C ILE A 250 5.19 -13.70 -33.34
N VAL A 251 4.56 -12.56 -33.66
CA VAL A 251 4.98 -11.22 -33.26
C VAL A 251 3.86 -10.59 -32.43
N SER A 252 4.08 -10.51 -31.11
CA SER A 252 3.10 -9.92 -30.18
C SER A 252 3.77 -9.09 -29.09
N GLN A 253 3.01 -8.15 -28.52
CA GLN A 253 3.43 -7.40 -27.33
C GLN A 253 3.04 -8.15 -26.07
N ARG A 254 3.97 -8.29 -25.12
CA ARG A 254 3.71 -8.99 -23.86
C ARG A 254 2.84 -8.16 -22.92
N GLN A 255 1.81 -8.77 -22.35
CA GLN A 255 0.92 -8.10 -21.40
C GLN A 255 1.63 -7.69 -20.10
N LYS A 256 2.64 -8.46 -19.66
CA LYS A 256 3.36 -8.18 -18.39
C LYS A 256 4.46 -7.11 -18.54
N THR A 257 5.03 -6.96 -19.74
CA THR A 257 6.18 -6.09 -20.01
C THR A 257 6.00 -5.46 -21.39
N VAL A 258 5.46 -4.24 -21.42
CA VAL A 258 5.03 -3.52 -22.64
C VAL A 258 6.20 -3.16 -23.57
N GLN A 259 7.46 -3.26 -23.12
CA GLN A 259 8.60 -2.64 -23.80
C GLN A 259 9.29 -3.45 -24.92
N VAL A 260 9.05 -4.77 -25.08
CA VAL A 260 9.74 -5.57 -26.12
C VAL A 260 8.78 -6.56 -26.79
N PRO A 261 8.59 -6.51 -28.12
CA PRO A 261 7.85 -7.52 -28.87
C PRO A 261 8.53 -8.87 -28.69
N LYS A 262 7.77 -9.89 -28.26
CA LYS A 262 8.31 -11.26 -28.25
C LYS A 262 8.21 -11.81 -29.65
N ARG A 263 9.33 -12.31 -30.17
CA ARG A 263 9.39 -13.06 -31.43
C ARG A 263 9.62 -14.53 -31.09
N SER A 264 8.71 -15.38 -31.52
CA SER A 264 8.86 -16.83 -31.40
C SER A 264 8.67 -17.44 -32.78
N ALA A 265 9.63 -18.25 -33.22
CA ALA A 265 9.48 -19.05 -34.42
C ALA A 265 8.42 -20.13 -34.15
N ILE A 266 7.56 -20.39 -35.13
CA ILE A 266 6.70 -21.57 -35.10
C ILE A 266 7.59 -22.71 -35.59
N LYS A 267 7.92 -23.64 -34.68
CA LYS A 267 8.55 -24.91 -35.08
C LYS A 267 7.44 -25.79 -35.66
N GLU A 268 7.68 -26.33 -36.85
CA GLU A 268 6.86 -27.39 -37.46
C GLU A 268 7.03 -28.71 -36.72
#